data_AF-A0A9W6Z1Z6-F1
#
_entry.id   AF-A0A9W6Z1Z6-F1
#
_cell.length_a   1.000
_cell.length_b   1.000
_cell.length_c   1.000
_cell.angle_alpha   90.00
_cell.angle_beta   90.00
_cell.angle_gamma   90.00
#
_symmetry.space_group_name_H-M   'P 1'
#
loop_
_entity.id
_entity.type
_entity.pdbx_description
1 polymer ?
#
loop_
_entity_poly.entity_id
_entity_poly.type
_entity_poly.pdbx_seq_one_letter_code
_entity_poly.pdbx_strand_id
1 'polypeptide(L)'
;MVVVKEYSTAELNIKPVQAVPFTPEAFAPFGGLISPEHQLTEAQKESASAKNPGTPVKLAKIAPMTNNYAQAKSQKPAVANWNLIRASPPKLTPSTTTKGKSDFQFKILERHPYTTQAFAPMGIDSKLDAYLVIVAPTATDGLPDYNKVAAFVCKGNQAVTYGVNVWHAPIVALGDHDHVDFAVQIYSNGVAEEDVLEVKYNPGITIEL
;
A
#
# COMPACT_ATOMS: atom_id res chain seq x y z
N MET A 1 -11.92 12.74 -5.54
CA MET A 1 -11.41 12.66 -4.16
C MET A 1 -12.19 13.61 -3.30
N VAL A 2 -12.57 13.17 -2.09
CA VAL A 2 -13.27 14.00 -1.11
C VAL A 2 -12.53 13.96 0.22
N VAL A 3 -12.10 15.12 0.70
CA VAL A 3 -11.47 15.26 2.02
C VAL A 3 -12.55 15.23 3.09
N VAL A 4 -12.48 14.24 3.99
CA VAL A 4 -13.47 14.05 5.07
C VAL A 4 -13.00 14.60 6.40
N LYS A 5 -11.69 14.80 6.59
CA LYS A 5 -11.12 15.37 7.82
C LYS A 5 -9.73 15.94 7.58
N GLU A 6 -9.40 17.04 8.26
CA GLU A 6 -8.04 17.53 8.41
C GLU A 6 -7.64 17.49 9.90
N TYR A 7 -6.40 17.07 10.16
CA TYR A 7 -5.80 16.92 11.48
C TYR A 7 -4.59 17.84 11.65
N SER A 8 -4.51 18.51 12.79
CA SER A 8 -3.30 19.17 13.28
C SER A 8 -2.45 18.16 14.04
N THR A 9 -1.35 17.67 13.47
CA THR A 9 -0.55 16.62 14.14
C THR A 9 0.15 17.12 15.40
N ALA A 10 0.33 18.43 15.54
CA ALA A 10 0.79 19.06 16.77
C ALA A 10 -0.15 18.79 17.98
N GLU A 11 -1.44 18.56 17.72
CA GLU A 11 -2.44 18.30 18.77
C GLU A 11 -2.60 16.80 19.07
N LEU A 12 -2.09 15.92 18.19
CA LEU A 12 -2.32 14.47 18.26
C LEU A 12 -1.18 13.70 18.96
N ASN A 13 -0.02 14.33 19.19
CA ASN A 13 1.17 13.73 19.81
C ASN A 13 1.52 12.34 19.23
N ILE A 14 1.50 12.24 17.90
CA ILE A 14 1.76 10.99 17.18
C ILE A 14 3.26 10.69 17.22
N LYS A 15 3.61 9.49 17.69
CA LYS A 15 5.01 9.04 17.70
C LYS A 15 5.46 8.65 16.29
N PRO A 16 6.75 8.80 15.94
CA PRO A 16 7.29 8.24 14.70
C PRO A 16 6.99 6.75 14.59
N VAL A 17 6.62 6.31 13.38
CA VAL A 17 6.29 4.91 13.08
C VAL A 17 7.49 4.28 12.38
N GLN A 18 8.04 3.21 12.95
CA GLN A 18 9.10 2.46 12.30
C GLN A 18 8.55 1.69 11.10
N ALA A 19 9.15 1.87 9.93
CA ALA A 19 8.90 1.00 8.79
C ALA A 19 9.58 -0.36 9.01
N VAL A 20 8.85 -1.45 8.76
CA VAL A 20 9.34 -2.83 8.95
C VAL A 20 9.29 -3.61 7.62
N PRO A 21 9.96 -4.76 7.49
CA PRO A 21 9.87 -5.58 6.29
C PRO A 21 8.43 -6.01 5.98
N PHE A 22 8.06 -6.03 4.70
CA PHE A 22 6.71 -6.38 4.28
C PHE A 22 6.49 -7.90 4.20
N THR A 23 5.64 -8.44 5.06
CA THR A 23 5.27 -9.88 5.07
C THR A 23 3.76 -10.08 4.97
N PRO A 24 3.30 -11.26 4.49
CA PRO A 24 1.88 -11.55 4.40
C PRO A 24 1.16 -11.49 5.75
N GLU A 25 1.79 -12.00 6.81
CA GLU A 25 1.21 -12.08 8.15
C GLU A 25 1.01 -10.70 8.76
N ALA A 26 2.00 -9.82 8.60
CA ALA A 26 1.94 -8.46 9.13
C ALA A 26 0.90 -7.60 8.41
N PHE A 27 0.60 -7.91 7.13
CA PHE A 27 -0.35 -7.16 6.31
C PHE A 27 -1.77 -7.75 6.25
N ALA A 28 -1.95 -8.99 6.70
CA ALA A 28 -3.24 -9.69 6.63
C ALA A 28 -4.47 -8.88 7.14
N PRO A 29 -4.37 -8.02 8.17
CA PRO A 29 -5.50 -7.19 8.59
C PRO A 29 -5.94 -6.11 7.59
N PHE A 30 -5.07 -5.76 6.64
CA PHE A 30 -5.22 -4.62 5.73
C PHE A 30 -5.44 -5.03 4.27
N GLY A 31 -5.21 -6.30 3.92
CA GLY A 31 -5.40 -6.77 2.56
C GLY A 31 -4.55 -7.98 2.22
N GLY A 32 -4.10 -8.03 0.96
CA GLY A 32 -3.29 -9.12 0.43
C GLY A 32 -1.90 -8.65 -0.02
N LEU A 33 -0.94 -9.58 0.02
CA LEU A 33 0.40 -9.40 -0.50
C LEU A 33 0.71 -10.54 -1.47
N ILE A 34 1.18 -10.21 -2.67
CA ILE A 34 1.87 -11.15 -3.56
C ILE A 34 3.37 -11.00 -3.31
N SER A 35 3.98 -12.03 -2.74
CA SER A 35 5.41 -12.07 -2.46
C SER A 35 5.94 -13.49 -2.67
N PRO A 36 6.66 -13.73 -3.79
CA PRO A 36 7.17 -15.06 -4.13
C PRO A 36 8.03 -15.68 -3.02
N GLU A 37 8.89 -14.89 -2.37
CA GLU A 37 9.80 -15.37 -1.33
C GLU A 37 9.08 -15.91 -0.09
N HIS A 38 7.94 -15.30 0.27
CA HIS A 38 7.15 -15.71 1.43
C HIS A 38 6.16 -16.83 1.12
N GLN A 39 5.70 -16.95 -0.13
CA GLN A 39 4.53 -17.76 -0.48
C GLN A 39 4.85 -19.04 -1.26
N LEU A 40 5.98 -19.08 -1.96
CA LEU A 40 6.44 -20.33 -2.58
C LEU A 40 7.09 -21.21 -1.51
N THR A 41 6.69 -22.47 -1.48
CA THR A 41 7.42 -23.51 -0.73
C THR A 41 8.77 -23.80 -1.38
N GLU A 42 9.72 -24.33 -0.62
CA GLU A 42 11.03 -24.73 -1.17
C GLU A 42 10.88 -25.75 -2.31
N ALA A 43 9.99 -26.72 -2.17
CA ALA A 43 9.68 -27.68 -3.24
C ALA A 43 9.15 -26.99 -4.51
N GLN A 44 8.33 -25.94 -4.37
CA GLN A 44 7.84 -25.16 -5.51
C GLN A 44 8.95 -24.34 -6.16
N LYS A 45 9.82 -23.70 -5.36
CA LYS A 45 11.01 -22.99 -5.86
C LYS A 45 11.95 -23.94 -6.62
N GLU A 46 12.16 -25.15 -6.09
CA GLU A 46 12.94 -26.20 -6.74
C GLU A 46 12.27 -26.70 -8.03
N SER A 47 10.95 -26.89 -8.02
CA SER A 47 10.20 -27.31 -9.22
C SER A 47 10.23 -26.27 -10.34
N ALA A 48 10.33 -25.00 -9.99
CA ALA A 48 10.49 -23.88 -10.93
C ALA A 48 11.96 -23.56 -11.23
N SER A 49 12.91 -24.32 -10.68
CA SER A 49 14.34 -24.11 -10.87
C SER A 49 14.85 -24.69 -12.19
N ALA A 50 16.11 -24.41 -12.50
CA ALA A 50 16.82 -24.99 -13.65
C ALA A 50 16.82 -26.53 -13.70
N LYS A 51 16.47 -27.21 -12.59
CA LYS A 51 16.38 -28.67 -12.51
C LYS A 51 15.11 -29.25 -13.16
N ASN A 52 14.04 -28.46 -13.34
CA ASN A 52 12.79 -28.85 -14.02
C ASN A 52 12.30 -27.71 -14.94
N PRO A 53 13.04 -27.42 -16.04
CA PRO A 53 12.76 -26.24 -16.86
C PRO A 53 11.38 -26.33 -17.52
N GLY A 54 10.62 -25.23 -17.44
CA GLY A 54 9.40 -25.02 -18.24
C GLY A 54 8.07 -25.36 -17.58
N THR A 55 8.02 -25.87 -16.34
CA THR A 55 6.75 -26.09 -15.64
C THR A 55 6.36 -24.87 -14.79
N PRO A 56 5.27 -24.15 -15.11
CA PRO A 56 4.85 -23.00 -14.32
C PRO A 56 4.29 -23.43 -12.95
N VAL A 57 4.69 -22.74 -11.89
CA VAL A 57 4.06 -22.87 -10.57
C VAL A 57 2.97 -21.81 -10.45
N LYS A 58 1.73 -22.25 -10.21
CA LYS A 58 0.60 -21.36 -9.95
C LYS A 58 0.24 -21.37 -8.47
N LEU A 59 0.33 -20.21 -7.84
CA LEU A 59 -0.28 -19.95 -6.55
C LEU A 59 -1.64 -19.29 -6.77
N ALA A 60 -2.72 -19.96 -6.38
CA ALA A 60 -4.08 -19.48 -6.60
C ALA A 60 -4.59 -18.66 -5.41
N LYS A 61 -5.36 -17.61 -5.68
CA LYS A 61 -6.11 -16.82 -4.68
C LYS A 61 -5.22 -16.18 -3.60
N ILE A 62 -4.06 -15.66 -3.99
CA ILE A 62 -3.11 -14.99 -3.07
C ILE A 62 -3.67 -13.67 -2.52
N ALA A 63 -4.23 -12.82 -3.38
CA ALA A 63 -4.72 -11.50 -3.01
C ALA A 63 -6.19 -11.35 -3.44
N PRO A 64 -7.03 -10.69 -2.61
CA PRO A 64 -8.44 -10.51 -2.92
C PRO A 64 -8.63 -9.42 -3.98
N MET A 65 -9.61 -9.60 -4.88
CA MET A 65 -10.07 -8.55 -5.78
C MET A 65 -11.58 -8.41 -5.62
N THR A 66 -12.04 -7.29 -5.06
CA THR A 66 -13.43 -7.10 -4.64
C THR A 66 -14.01 -5.83 -5.25
N ASN A 67 -15.23 -5.94 -5.78
CA ASN A 67 -16.03 -4.83 -6.29
C ASN A 67 -17.41 -4.84 -5.61
N ASN A 68 -17.64 -3.86 -4.74
CA ASN A 68 -18.86 -3.69 -3.96
C ASN A 68 -19.67 -2.45 -4.41
N TYR A 69 -19.45 -1.89 -5.60
CA TYR A 69 -20.14 -0.68 -6.04
C TYR A 69 -21.66 -0.83 -6.19
N ALA A 70 -22.19 -2.06 -6.24
CA ALA A 70 -23.63 -2.31 -6.13
C ALA A 70 -24.22 -1.80 -4.79
N GLN A 71 -23.39 -1.65 -3.75
CA GLN A 71 -23.77 -1.11 -2.44
C GLN A 71 -23.65 0.43 -2.39
N ALA A 72 -23.09 1.07 -3.41
CA ALA A 72 -22.88 2.51 -3.45
C ALA A 72 -24.20 3.26 -3.66
N LYS A 73 -24.33 4.46 -3.09
CA LYS A 73 -25.59 5.23 -3.09
C LYS A 73 -26.04 5.65 -4.48
N SER A 74 -25.08 5.97 -5.35
CA SER A 74 -25.35 6.38 -6.74
C SER A 74 -25.96 5.26 -7.57
N GLN A 75 -25.77 4.00 -7.17
CA GLN A 75 -26.09 2.80 -7.95
C GLN A 75 -25.42 2.77 -9.34
N LYS A 76 -24.40 3.63 -9.56
CA LYS A 76 -23.65 3.67 -10.80
C LYS A 76 -22.68 2.49 -10.84
N PRO A 77 -22.72 1.65 -11.90
CA PRO A 77 -21.84 0.50 -12.00
C PRO A 77 -20.38 0.94 -12.11
N ALA A 78 -19.50 0.21 -11.45
CA ALA A 78 -18.06 0.39 -11.59
C ALA A 78 -17.49 -0.40 -12.77
N VAL A 79 -16.39 0.10 -13.31
CA VAL A 79 -15.58 -0.56 -14.34
C VAL A 79 -14.25 -0.98 -13.73
N ALA A 80 -13.73 -2.13 -14.15
CA ALA A 80 -12.38 -2.56 -13.79
C ALA A 80 -11.37 -1.81 -14.65
N ASN A 81 -10.42 -1.11 -14.02
CA ASN A 81 -9.42 -0.31 -14.69
C ASN A 81 -8.01 -0.80 -14.37
N TRP A 82 -7.15 -0.80 -15.39
CA TRP A 82 -5.71 -0.82 -15.23
C TRP A 82 -5.17 0.58 -15.44
N ASN A 83 -4.44 1.10 -14.46
CA ASN A 83 -3.78 2.40 -14.53
C ASN A 83 -2.27 2.21 -14.44
N LEU A 84 -1.53 3.16 -14.99
CA LEU A 84 -0.09 3.31 -14.78
C LEU A 84 0.13 4.44 -13.78
N ILE A 85 0.88 4.17 -12.72
CA ILE A 85 1.36 5.20 -11.79
C ILE A 85 2.89 5.19 -11.81
N ARG A 86 3.49 6.36 -12.06
CA ARG A 86 4.92 6.60 -11.89
C ARG A 86 5.13 7.42 -10.62
N ALA A 87 5.81 6.86 -9.64
CA ALA A 87 6.13 7.53 -8.37
C ALA A 87 7.64 7.77 -8.26
N SER A 88 8.03 9.00 -7.91
CA SER A 88 9.43 9.32 -7.60
C SER A 88 9.66 9.31 -6.09
N PRO A 89 10.86 8.92 -5.61
CA PRO A 89 11.15 8.92 -4.19
C PRO A 89 10.98 10.30 -3.56
N PRO A 90 10.40 10.38 -2.35
CA PRO A 90 10.26 11.65 -1.66
C PRO A 90 11.63 12.13 -1.14
N LYS A 91 11.70 13.43 -0.81
CA LYS A 91 12.84 13.93 -0.05
C LYS A 91 12.81 13.36 1.37
N LEU A 92 13.84 12.61 1.71
CA LEU A 92 14.07 12.13 3.07
C LEU A 92 14.83 13.16 3.90
N THR A 93 14.57 13.17 5.20
CA THR A 93 15.29 14.02 6.17
C THR A 93 16.08 13.14 7.13
N PRO A 94 17.22 13.59 7.68
CA PRO A 94 17.91 12.86 8.74
C PRO A 94 16.95 12.59 9.91
N SER A 95 16.96 11.36 10.43
CA SER A 95 16.06 11.01 11.52
C SER A 95 16.36 11.81 12.78
N THR A 96 15.30 12.32 13.40
CA THR A 96 15.38 13.10 14.65
C THR A 96 15.50 12.21 15.89
N THR A 97 15.14 10.93 15.76
CA THR A 97 15.08 9.95 16.86
C THR A 97 16.18 8.91 16.80
N THR A 98 16.62 8.51 15.60
CA THR A 98 17.58 7.41 15.44
C THR A 98 18.76 7.79 14.55
N LYS A 99 19.97 7.78 15.13
CA LYS A 99 21.20 8.14 14.39
C LYS A 99 21.44 7.19 13.22
N GLY A 100 21.66 7.75 12.03
CA GLY A 100 21.98 7.00 10.81
C GLY A 100 20.76 6.54 10.02
N LYS A 101 19.55 6.87 10.46
CA LYS A 101 18.30 6.62 9.74
C LYS A 101 17.73 7.88 9.09
N SER A 102 16.70 7.68 8.27
CA SER A 102 15.97 8.75 7.60
C SER A 102 14.51 8.78 8.01
N ASP A 103 13.96 9.99 8.11
CA ASP A 103 12.55 10.23 8.34
C ASP A 103 11.86 10.64 7.02
N PHE A 104 10.66 10.11 6.80
CA PHE A 104 9.72 10.50 5.76
C PHE A 104 8.41 10.96 6.41
N GLN A 105 7.88 12.12 5.99
CA GLN A 105 6.58 12.60 6.48
C GLN A 105 5.50 12.43 5.41
N PHE A 106 4.52 11.57 5.69
CA PHE A 106 3.31 11.48 4.87
C PHE A 106 2.23 12.40 5.43
N LYS A 107 1.37 12.91 4.54
CA LYS A 107 0.35 13.91 4.88
C LYS A 107 -1.08 13.44 4.65
N ILE A 108 -1.25 12.29 4.00
CA ILE A 108 -2.55 11.85 3.51
C ILE A 108 -2.71 10.37 3.83
N LEU A 109 -3.90 10.01 4.33
CA LEU A 109 -4.44 8.66 4.19
C LEU A 109 -5.72 8.74 3.39
N GLU A 110 -5.87 7.84 2.43
CA GLU A 110 -7.06 7.68 1.61
C GLU A 110 -7.63 6.27 1.77
N ARG A 111 -8.87 6.08 1.36
CA ARG A 111 -9.51 4.77 1.27
C ARG A 111 -10.49 4.71 0.11
N HIS A 112 -10.71 3.49 -0.36
CA HIS A 112 -11.71 3.18 -1.38
C HIS A 112 -12.87 2.40 -0.74
N PRO A 113 -14.04 3.03 -0.52
CA PRO A 113 -15.13 2.42 0.25
C PRO A 113 -15.69 1.12 -0.33
N TYR A 114 -15.61 0.95 -1.65
CA TYR A 114 -16.31 -0.13 -2.36
C TYR A 114 -15.38 -1.05 -3.17
N THR A 115 -14.06 -0.91 -3.11
CA THR A 115 -13.15 -1.72 -3.92
C THR A 115 -11.84 -2.00 -3.22
N THR A 116 -11.22 -3.12 -3.58
CA THR A 116 -9.78 -3.30 -3.38
C THR A 116 -9.00 -2.42 -4.36
N GLN A 117 -7.77 -2.07 -4.01
CA GLN A 117 -6.82 -1.42 -4.94
C GLN A 117 -5.49 -2.17 -4.89
N ALA A 118 -5.02 -2.62 -6.05
CA ALA A 118 -3.78 -3.38 -6.17
C ALA A 118 -2.70 -2.57 -6.89
N PHE A 119 -1.46 -2.64 -6.39
CA PHE A 119 -0.26 -2.04 -6.99
C PHE A 119 0.80 -3.13 -7.20
N ALA A 120 1.21 -3.32 -8.45
CA ALA A 120 2.32 -4.20 -8.81
C ALA A 120 3.49 -3.35 -9.35
N PRO A 121 4.65 -3.31 -8.68
CA PRO A 121 5.82 -2.60 -9.18
C PRO A 121 6.32 -3.23 -10.48
N MET A 122 6.84 -2.40 -11.37
CA MET A 122 7.35 -2.77 -12.68
C MET A 122 8.82 -2.38 -12.82
N GLY A 123 9.65 -3.32 -13.27
CA GLY A 123 11.04 -3.04 -13.65
C GLY A 123 12.03 -2.84 -12.51
N ILE A 124 11.65 -3.12 -11.26
CA ILE A 124 12.56 -3.04 -10.10
C ILE A 124 13.12 -4.42 -9.76
N ASP A 125 14.42 -4.49 -9.47
CA ASP A 125 15.07 -5.73 -9.05
C ASP A 125 14.45 -6.26 -7.75
N SER A 126 14.18 -7.57 -7.72
CA SER A 126 13.61 -8.29 -6.58
C SER A 126 14.32 -8.10 -5.23
N LYS A 127 15.61 -7.74 -5.23
CA LYS A 127 16.43 -7.59 -4.02
C LYS A 127 16.39 -6.16 -3.47
N LEU A 128 16.01 -5.19 -4.29
CA LEU A 128 16.00 -3.78 -3.93
C LEU A 128 14.69 -3.39 -3.24
N ASP A 129 14.80 -2.48 -2.28
CA ASP A 129 13.63 -1.77 -1.76
C ASP A 129 13.07 -0.88 -2.85
N ALA A 130 11.75 -0.92 -3.03
CA ALA A 130 11.07 -0.27 -4.13
C ALA A 130 10.07 0.78 -3.67
N TYR A 131 9.34 0.53 -2.58
CA TYR A 131 8.31 1.46 -2.11
C TYR A 131 7.92 1.22 -0.66
N LEU A 132 7.20 2.19 -0.08
CA LEU A 132 6.50 2.05 1.19
C LEU A 132 5.02 1.76 0.98
N VAL A 133 4.51 0.90 1.86
CA VAL A 133 3.09 0.76 2.15
C VAL A 133 2.84 1.32 3.53
N ILE A 134 1.92 2.28 3.65
CA ILE A 134 1.52 2.86 4.94
C ILE A 134 0.02 2.68 5.07
N VAL A 135 -0.44 2.11 6.18
CA VAL A 135 -1.84 1.77 6.43
C VAL A 135 -2.26 2.14 7.85
N ALA A 136 -3.56 2.31 8.05
CA ALA A 136 -4.15 2.46 9.37
C ALA A 136 -5.45 1.66 9.47
N PRO A 137 -5.76 1.07 10.64
CA PRO A 137 -7.09 0.52 10.87
C PRO A 137 -8.12 1.64 10.98
N THR A 138 -9.40 1.30 10.80
CA THR A 138 -10.50 2.24 11.00
C THR A 138 -10.87 2.30 12.49
N ALA A 139 -10.91 3.51 13.05
CA ALA A 139 -11.37 3.77 14.41
C ALA A 139 -12.90 3.69 14.52
N THR A 140 -13.43 3.79 15.75
CA THR A 140 -14.87 3.68 16.02
C THR A 140 -15.72 4.77 15.38
N ASP A 141 -15.14 5.93 15.07
CA ASP A 141 -15.78 7.04 14.39
C ASP A 141 -15.76 6.92 12.85
N GLY A 142 -15.17 5.84 12.32
CA GLY A 142 -15.06 5.59 10.89
C GLY A 142 -13.89 6.30 10.20
N LEU A 143 -13.06 7.05 10.94
CA LEU A 143 -11.82 7.69 10.47
C LEU A 143 -10.60 6.78 10.73
N PRO A 144 -9.40 7.06 10.20
CA PRO A 144 -8.24 6.23 10.50
C PRO A 144 -7.81 6.38 11.96
N ASP A 145 -7.49 5.26 12.60
CA ASP A 145 -6.82 5.22 13.91
C ASP A 145 -5.33 5.56 13.71
N TYR A 146 -5.03 6.86 13.74
CA TYR A 146 -3.68 7.39 13.53
C TYR A 146 -2.67 6.90 14.58
N ASN A 147 -3.11 6.38 15.73
CA ASN A 147 -2.22 5.78 16.75
C ASN A 147 -1.77 4.37 16.37
N LYS A 148 -2.39 3.76 15.37
CA LYS A 148 -2.10 2.39 14.90
C LYS A 148 -1.68 2.37 13.43
N VAL A 149 -1.09 3.46 12.95
CA VAL A 149 -0.43 3.49 11.66
C VAL A 149 0.67 2.43 11.64
N ALA A 150 0.72 1.65 10.56
CA ALA A 150 1.78 0.70 10.27
C ALA A 150 2.43 1.06 8.94
N ALA A 151 3.73 0.87 8.84
CA ALA A 151 4.51 1.14 7.63
C ALA A 151 5.38 -0.06 7.27
N PHE A 152 5.43 -0.39 5.98
CA PHE A 152 6.14 -1.55 5.45
C PHE A 152 7.04 -1.17 4.28
N VAL A 153 8.30 -1.62 4.34
CA VAL A 153 9.25 -1.52 3.22
C VAL A 153 9.06 -2.70 2.29
N CYS A 154 8.75 -2.40 1.03
CA CYS A 154 8.40 -3.38 0.01
C CYS A 154 9.54 -3.53 -1.00
N LYS A 155 9.83 -4.77 -1.40
CA LYS A 155 10.80 -5.11 -2.44
C LYS A 155 10.20 -5.00 -3.84
N GLY A 156 11.07 -4.92 -4.85
CA GLY A 156 10.68 -4.82 -6.27
C GLY A 156 9.84 -5.98 -6.83
N ASN A 157 9.79 -7.13 -6.15
CA ASN A 157 8.98 -8.29 -6.53
C ASN A 157 7.73 -8.50 -5.65
N GLN A 158 7.38 -7.50 -4.83
CA GLN A 158 6.21 -7.55 -3.95
C GLN A 158 5.10 -6.66 -4.51
N ALA A 159 3.88 -7.19 -4.63
CA ALA A 159 2.70 -6.43 -5.02
C ALA A 159 1.69 -6.39 -3.87
N VAL A 160 1.18 -5.19 -3.56
CA VAL A 160 0.21 -4.96 -2.49
C VAL A 160 -1.20 -4.92 -3.06
N THR A 161 -2.17 -5.43 -2.30
CA THR A 161 -3.59 -5.18 -2.54
C THR A 161 -4.25 -4.70 -1.26
N TYR A 162 -4.62 -3.43 -1.23
CA TYR A 162 -5.40 -2.85 -0.14
C TYR A 162 -6.80 -3.45 -0.13
N GLY A 163 -7.26 -3.85 1.05
CA GLY A 163 -8.63 -4.30 1.28
C GLY A 163 -9.65 -3.18 1.04
N VAL A 164 -10.91 -3.59 0.80
CA VAL A 164 -12.02 -2.64 0.71
C VAL A 164 -12.07 -1.80 1.99
N ASN A 165 -12.21 -0.48 1.83
CA ASN A 165 -12.38 0.48 2.92
C ASN A 165 -11.18 0.60 3.89
N VAL A 166 -9.99 0.10 3.51
CA VAL A 166 -8.76 0.22 4.30
C VAL A 166 -8.10 1.58 4.05
N TRP A 167 -7.73 2.26 5.14
CA TRP A 167 -6.96 3.50 5.06
C TRP A 167 -5.50 3.22 4.71
N HIS A 168 -4.99 3.90 3.70
CA HIS A 168 -3.63 3.77 3.22
C HIS A 168 -3.10 5.10 2.68
N ALA A 169 -1.79 5.32 2.71
CA ALA A 169 -1.20 6.47 2.04
C ALA A 169 -1.14 6.21 0.52
N PRO A 170 -1.15 7.28 -0.31
CA PRO A 170 -0.71 7.19 -1.69
C PRO A 170 0.67 6.50 -1.78
N ILE A 171 0.92 5.75 -2.86
CA ILE A 171 2.16 4.97 -2.99
C ILE A 171 3.40 5.87 -2.90
N VAL A 172 4.41 5.43 -2.16
CA VAL A 172 5.66 6.18 -1.96
C VAL A 172 6.82 5.36 -2.48
N ALA A 173 7.44 5.80 -3.57
CA ALA A 173 8.65 5.14 -4.08
C ALA A 173 9.80 5.26 -3.08
N LEU A 174 10.64 4.23 -3.03
CA LEU A 174 11.88 4.16 -2.26
C LEU A 174 13.02 3.65 -3.15
N GLY A 175 14.23 3.70 -2.60
CA GLY A 175 15.43 3.17 -3.23
C GLY A 175 16.20 4.22 -4.04
N ASP A 176 17.33 3.80 -4.60
CA ASP A 176 18.23 4.64 -5.39
C ASP A 176 17.87 4.57 -6.89
N HIS A 177 16.64 4.95 -7.22
CA HIS A 177 16.12 4.98 -8.58
C HIS A 177 15.23 6.20 -8.78
N ASP A 178 15.24 6.76 -9.99
CA ASP A 178 14.52 8.01 -10.31
C ASP A 178 13.00 7.89 -10.09
N HIS A 179 12.47 6.70 -10.30
CA HIS A 179 11.06 6.37 -10.13
C HIS A 179 10.82 4.87 -9.98
N VAL A 180 9.61 4.54 -9.56
CA VAL A 180 9.01 3.21 -9.67
C VAL A 180 7.70 3.34 -10.44
N ASP A 181 7.58 2.54 -11.49
CA ASP A 181 6.33 2.40 -12.24
C ASP A 181 5.49 1.28 -11.63
N PHE A 182 4.18 1.48 -11.58
CA PHE A 182 3.22 0.53 -11.04
C PHE A 182 2.11 0.26 -12.05
N ALA A 183 1.82 -1.01 -12.28
CA ALA A 183 0.53 -1.43 -12.81
C ALA A 183 -0.48 -1.43 -11.65
N VAL A 184 -1.57 -0.69 -11.80
CA VAL A 184 -2.55 -0.47 -10.74
C VAL A 184 -3.90 -0.99 -11.19
N GLN A 185 -4.48 -1.91 -10.43
CA GLN A 185 -5.83 -2.43 -10.68
C GLN A 185 -6.78 -1.89 -9.64
N ILE A 186 -7.88 -1.28 -10.10
CA ILE A 186 -8.96 -0.82 -9.24
C ILE A 186 -10.31 -0.85 -9.99
N TYR A 187 -11.41 -0.99 -9.25
CA TYR A 187 -12.75 -0.71 -9.79
C TYR A 187 -13.15 0.73 -9.46
N SER A 188 -13.68 1.48 -10.42
CA SER A 188 -14.22 2.83 -10.14
C SER A 188 -15.49 3.10 -10.92
N ASN A 189 -16.36 3.95 -10.36
CA ASN A 189 -17.58 4.38 -11.05
C ASN A 189 -17.56 5.87 -11.44
N GLY A 190 -16.54 6.63 -11.05
CA GLY A 190 -16.38 8.04 -11.39
C GLY A 190 -17.22 8.98 -10.51
N VAL A 191 -17.76 8.51 -9.38
CA VAL A 191 -18.41 9.35 -8.36
C VAL A 191 -17.37 9.61 -7.26
N ALA A 192 -16.98 10.86 -7.09
CA ALA A 192 -15.77 11.22 -6.32
C ALA A 192 -15.78 10.71 -4.87
N GLU A 193 -16.91 10.83 -4.17
CA GLU A 193 -17.12 10.39 -2.78
C GLU A 193 -17.30 8.87 -2.63
N GLU A 194 -17.58 8.16 -3.72
CA GLU A 194 -17.68 6.69 -3.72
C GLU A 194 -16.38 6.03 -4.14
N ASP A 195 -15.61 6.72 -4.99
CA ASP A 195 -14.32 6.24 -5.44
C ASP A 195 -13.26 6.42 -4.36
N VAL A 196 -13.12 7.60 -3.74
CA VAL A 196 -12.02 7.82 -2.79
C VAL A 196 -12.31 8.90 -1.76
N LEU A 197 -12.11 8.54 -0.50
CA LEU A 197 -12.21 9.42 0.66
C LEU A 197 -10.82 9.64 1.26
N GLU A 198 -10.54 10.87 1.70
CA GLU A 198 -9.21 11.29 2.14
C GLU A 198 -9.25 11.96 3.52
N VAL A 199 -8.25 11.71 4.36
CA VAL A 199 -7.92 12.57 5.50
C VAL A 199 -6.53 13.17 5.33
N LYS A 200 -6.35 14.39 5.84
CA LYS A 200 -5.09 15.13 5.79
C LYS A 200 -4.49 15.33 7.17
N TYR A 201 -3.17 15.37 7.22
CA TYR A 201 -2.35 15.61 8.40
C TYR A 201 -1.41 16.78 8.12
N ASN A 202 -1.39 17.78 9.01
CA ASN A 202 -0.50 18.92 8.91
C ASN A 202 0.27 19.13 10.22
N PRO A 203 1.63 19.16 10.21
CA PRO A 203 2.53 19.00 9.06
C PRO A 203 2.58 17.61 8.41
N GLY A 204 2.25 16.54 9.13
CA GLY A 204 2.31 15.14 8.66
C GLY A 204 2.60 14.17 9.80
N ILE A 205 2.59 12.87 9.49
CA ILE A 205 3.02 11.78 10.40
C ILE A 205 4.37 11.25 9.91
N THR A 206 5.31 11.07 10.84
CA THR A 206 6.67 10.62 10.55
C THR A 206 6.76 9.10 10.46
N ILE A 207 7.34 8.60 9.38
CA ILE A 207 7.84 7.24 9.21
C ILE A 207 9.37 7.25 9.33
N GLU A 208 9.91 6.40 10.20
CA GLU A 208 11.35 6.16 10.31
C GLU A 208 11.74 4.98 9.40
N LEU A 209 12.70 5.20 8.50
CA LEU A 209 13.28 4.24 7.55
C LEU A 209 14.59 3.65 8.11
#